data_AF-A0A3D5ZQ37-F1
#
_entry.id   AF-A0A3D5ZQ37-F1
#
_cell.length_a   1.000
_cell.length_b   1.000
_cell.length_c   1.000
_cell.angle_alpha   90.00
_cell.angle_beta   90.00
_cell.angle_gamma   90.00
#
_symmetry.space_group_name_H-M   'P 1'
#
loop_
_entity.id
_entity.type
_entity.pdbx_description
1 polymer ?
#
loop_
_entity_poly.entity_id
_entity_poly.type
_entity_poly.pdbx_seq_one_letter_code
_entity_poly.pdbx_strand_id
1 'polypeptide(L)'
;MNEKNNLSLNEEKTNEKGKKLRDTIVQCIVIGVVGVAAIIFSLFRLNVFGNKAKKYENYAIGETFTFDELEITVTDFEIESYYLLDTYRPDAGCKWAVVHVSMYNPTDSTKNLGDFFDKKYMEELIANEKTKYNGSAGYSDKFILSQEDIRAKDKITGIYAYQVPDEVVDTAKLEFRFTFNKISDQNVIINVLLRDAVDTSTSE
;
A
#
# COMPACT_ATOMS: atom_id res chain seq x y z
N MET A 1 -55.79 41.34 56.55
CA MET A 1 -54.32 41.36 56.51
C MET A 1 -53.81 40.05 55.92
N ASN A 2 -53.84 39.88 54.58
CA ASN A 2 -53.16 38.74 53.90
C ASN A 2 -53.07 38.80 52.35
N GLU A 3 -53.46 39.89 51.68
CA GLU A 3 -53.40 39.96 50.20
C GLU A 3 -52.03 40.35 49.63
N LYS A 4 -51.17 41.03 50.40
CA LYS A 4 -49.87 41.50 49.89
C LYS A 4 -48.81 40.41 49.73
N ASN A 5 -48.95 39.26 50.40
CA ASN A 5 -47.98 38.16 50.29
C ASN A 5 -48.21 37.25 49.07
N ASN A 6 -49.39 37.26 48.45
CA ASN A 6 -49.68 36.42 47.27
C ASN A 6 -49.22 37.04 45.95
N LEU A 7 -49.07 38.37 45.88
CA LEU A 7 -48.60 39.08 44.68
C LEU A 7 -47.09 38.93 44.47
N SER A 8 -46.27 39.05 45.53
CA SER A 8 -44.81 38.89 45.43
C SER A 8 -44.39 37.46 45.04
N LEU A 9 -45.10 36.44 45.58
CA LEU A 9 -44.87 35.02 45.28
C LEU A 9 -45.21 34.64 43.82
N ASN A 10 -46.14 35.34 43.18
CA ASN A 10 -46.47 35.12 41.78
C ASN A 10 -45.47 35.79 40.82
N GLU A 11 -44.99 36.99 41.13
CA GLU A 11 -43.95 37.66 40.33
C GLU A 11 -42.62 36.89 40.36
N GLU A 12 -42.24 36.37 41.53
CA GLU A 12 -41.02 35.58 41.70
C GLU A 12 -41.07 34.26 40.89
N LYS A 13 -42.21 33.55 40.90
CA LYS A 13 -42.43 32.33 40.09
C LYS A 13 -42.48 32.59 38.59
N THR A 14 -42.92 33.76 38.15
CA THR A 14 -43.01 34.10 36.72
C THR A 14 -41.63 34.44 36.17
N ASN A 15 -40.79 35.11 36.97
CA ASN A 15 -39.41 35.42 36.63
C ASN A 15 -38.53 34.15 36.58
N GLU A 16 -38.75 33.20 37.50
CA GLU A 16 -38.05 31.91 37.53
C GLU A 16 -38.38 31.03 36.31
N LYS A 17 -39.64 31.02 35.85
CA LYS A 17 -40.06 30.32 34.63
C LYS A 17 -39.46 30.94 33.37
N GLY A 18 -39.41 32.27 33.29
CA GLY A 18 -38.78 32.99 32.17
C GLY A 18 -37.27 32.72 32.07
N LYS A 19 -36.59 32.64 33.22
CA LYS A 19 -35.16 32.30 33.30
C LYS A 19 -34.90 30.85 32.86
N LYS A 20 -35.68 29.88 33.35
CA LYS A 20 -35.59 28.48 32.92
C LYS A 20 -35.81 28.31 31.42
N LEU A 21 -36.78 29.02 30.83
CA LEU A 21 -37.02 28.96 29.39
C LEU A 21 -35.84 29.50 28.58
N ARG A 22 -35.23 30.62 29.00
CA ARG A 22 -34.01 31.16 28.38
C ARG A 22 -32.84 30.19 28.48
N ASP A 23 -32.61 29.60 29.65
CA ASP A 23 -31.50 28.67 29.86
C ASP A 23 -31.65 27.40 29.00
N THR A 24 -32.88 26.89 28.85
CA THR A 24 -33.18 25.77 27.94
C THR A 24 -32.91 26.14 26.48
N ILE A 25 -33.33 27.34 26.03
CA ILE A 25 -33.08 27.79 24.65
C ILE A 25 -31.57 27.92 24.38
N VAL A 26 -30.82 28.50 25.32
CA VAL A 26 -29.37 28.64 25.22
C VAL A 26 -28.70 27.27 25.17
N GLN A 27 -29.10 26.31 26.03
CA GLN A 27 -28.59 24.94 25.97
C GLN A 27 -28.87 24.25 24.63
N CYS A 28 -30.07 24.40 24.07
CA CYS A 28 -30.41 23.84 22.75
C CYS A 28 -29.54 24.43 21.64
N ILE A 29 -29.28 25.74 21.66
CA ILE A 29 -28.40 26.40 20.67
C ILE A 29 -26.97 25.90 20.81
N VAL A 30 -26.44 25.82 22.04
CA VAL A 30 -25.06 25.35 22.29
C VAL A 30 -24.89 23.90 21.83
N ILE A 31 -25.82 23.01 22.17
CA ILE A 31 -25.78 21.60 21.74
C ILE A 31 -25.88 21.50 20.21
N GLY A 32 -26.75 22.31 19.59
CA GLY A 32 -26.88 22.38 18.13
C GLY A 32 -25.57 22.81 17.45
N VAL A 33 -24.92 23.87 17.94
CA VAL A 33 -23.66 24.38 17.37
C VAL A 33 -22.52 23.39 17.55
N VAL A 34 -22.39 22.77 18.72
CA VAL A 34 -21.36 21.76 18.98
C VAL A 34 -21.58 20.51 18.11
N GLY A 35 -22.84 20.08 17.95
CA GLY A 35 -23.18 18.96 17.08
C GLY A 35 -22.83 19.23 15.61
N VAL A 36 -23.18 20.41 15.09
CA VAL A 36 -22.84 20.82 13.73
C VAL A 36 -21.32 20.90 13.54
N ALA A 37 -20.58 21.47 14.50
CA ALA A 37 -19.12 21.54 14.45
C ALA A 37 -18.47 20.15 14.44
N ALA A 38 -18.98 19.19 15.23
CA ALA A 38 -18.49 17.82 15.25
C ALA A 38 -18.73 17.09 13.92
N ILE A 39 -19.88 17.32 13.27
CA ILE A 39 -20.18 16.77 11.94
C ILE A 39 -19.23 17.36 10.90
N ILE A 40 -19.03 18.68 10.90
CA ILE A 40 -18.10 19.35 9.98
C ILE A 40 -16.68 18.83 10.19
N PHE A 41 -16.22 18.71 11.43
CA PHE A 41 -14.90 18.16 11.75
C PHE A 41 -14.75 16.72 11.28
N SER A 42 -15.80 15.90 11.42
CA SER A 42 -15.81 14.51 10.95
C SER A 42 -15.78 14.42 9.42
N LEU A 43 -16.53 15.28 8.72
CA LEU A 43 -16.50 15.37 7.25
C LEU A 43 -15.16 15.90 6.74
N PHE A 44 -14.56 16.87 7.43
CA PHE A 44 -13.24 17.39 7.10
C PHE A 44 -12.16 16.33 7.33
N ARG A 45 -12.25 15.54 8.41
CA ARG A 45 -11.41 14.36 8.63
C ARG A 45 -11.58 13.34 7.51
N LEU A 46 -12.81 13.01 7.10
CA LEU A 46 -13.04 12.05 6.02
C LEU A 46 -12.51 12.53 4.66
N ASN A 47 -12.58 13.83 4.37
CA ASN A 47 -12.07 14.40 3.11
C ASN A 47 -10.56 14.65 3.11
N VAL A 48 -9.97 15.07 4.24
CA VAL A 48 -8.52 15.31 4.34
C VAL A 48 -7.75 14.00 4.51
N PHE A 49 -8.32 13.01 5.20
CA PHE A 49 -7.79 11.65 5.27
C PHE A 49 -8.46 10.72 4.27
N GLY A 50 -9.08 11.28 3.22
CA GLY A 50 -9.64 10.52 2.12
C GLY A 50 -8.57 9.58 1.60
N ASN A 51 -8.80 8.27 1.76
CA ASN A 51 -8.01 7.21 1.17
C ASN A 51 -7.84 7.54 -0.31
N LYS A 52 -6.70 8.11 -0.68
CA LYS A 52 -6.33 8.26 -2.09
C LYS A 52 -6.42 6.85 -2.68
N ALA A 53 -7.25 6.66 -3.70
CA ALA A 53 -7.39 5.34 -4.30
C ALA A 53 -6.03 4.84 -4.79
N LYS A 54 -5.72 3.56 -4.54
CA LYS A 54 -4.54 2.92 -5.13
C LYS A 54 -4.75 2.80 -6.64
N LYS A 55 -3.89 3.42 -7.42
CA LYS A 55 -3.79 3.25 -8.87
C LYS A 55 -2.97 1.99 -9.13
N TYR A 56 -3.55 1.06 -9.87
CA TYR A 56 -2.85 -0.13 -10.32
C TYR A 56 -2.46 0.07 -11.78
N GLU A 57 -1.21 -0.24 -12.10
CA GLU A 57 -0.71 -0.30 -13.46
C GLU A 57 -0.18 -1.71 -13.70
N ASN A 58 -0.63 -2.33 -14.79
CA ASN A 58 -0.30 -3.71 -15.11
C ASN A 58 0.55 -3.74 -16.37
N TYR A 59 1.61 -4.52 -16.33
CA TYR A 59 2.58 -4.69 -17.41
C TYR A 59 2.80 -6.18 -17.68
N ALA A 60 3.24 -6.51 -18.89
CA ALA A 60 3.72 -7.83 -19.26
C ALA A 60 5.26 -7.92 -19.13
N ILE A 61 5.79 -9.15 -19.12
CA ILE A 61 7.23 -9.37 -19.28
C ILE A 61 7.72 -8.72 -20.57
N GLY A 62 8.85 -8.03 -20.50
CA GLY A 62 9.46 -7.27 -21.59
C GLY A 62 8.99 -5.81 -21.70
N GLU A 63 7.88 -5.44 -21.04
CA GLU A 63 7.45 -4.05 -20.98
C GLU A 63 8.27 -3.26 -19.94
N THR A 64 8.58 -2.01 -20.28
CA THR A 64 9.32 -1.11 -19.41
C THR A 64 8.38 -0.12 -18.76
N PHE A 65 8.53 0.06 -17.45
CA PHE A 65 7.79 1.06 -16.68
C PHE A 65 8.76 1.97 -15.94
N THR A 66 8.34 3.22 -15.74
CA THR A 66 9.14 4.17 -14.94
C THR A 66 8.65 4.14 -13.50
N PHE A 67 9.58 3.94 -12.57
CA PHE A 67 9.30 3.93 -11.15
C PHE A 67 10.41 4.67 -10.40
N ASP A 68 10.03 5.79 -9.77
CA ASP A 68 10.96 6.73 -9.10
C ASP A 68 12.14 7.15 -9.97
N GLU A 69 11.84 7.57 -11.19
CA GLU A 69 12.81 8.04 -12.20
C GLU A 69 13.77 6.96 -12.71
N LEU A 70 13.61 5.69 -12.29
CA LEU A 70 14.26 4.54 -12.91
C LEU A 70 13.35 3.90 -13.94
N GLU A 71 13.93 3.46 -15.06
CA GLU A 71 13.25 2.60 -16.03
C GLU A 71 13.50 1.15 -15.66
N ILE A 72 12.44 0.41 -15.34
CA ILE A 72 12.51 -0.98 -14.88
C ILE A 72 11.81 -1.87 -15.90
N THR A 73 12.45 -2.98 -16.22
CA THR A 73 11.91 -4.01 -17.11
C THR A 73 12.05 -5.35 -16.42
N VAL A 74 10.96 -6.10 -16.30
CA VAL A 74 11.06 -7.55 -16.05
C VAL A 74 11.37 -8.21 -17.37
N THR A 75 12.58 -8.75 -17.50
CA THR A 75 13.09 -9.29 -18.76
C THR A 75 12.70 -10.75 -18.95
N ASP A 76 12.61 -11.51 -17.87
CA ASP A 76 12.30 -12.93 -17.90
C ASP A 76 11.77 -13.45 -16.55
N PHE A 77 11.18 -14.64 -16.58
CA PHE A 77 10.69 -15.34 -15.40
C PHE A 77 10.90 -16.85 -15.51
N GLU A 78 11.57 -17.43 -14.52
CA GLU A 78 11.89 -18.84 -14.49
C GLU A 78 11.48 -19.50 -13.17
N ILE A 79 11.18 -20.79 -13.25
CA ILE A 79 10.94 -21.66 -12.09
C ILE A 79 12.07 -22.67 -12.06
N GLU A 80 12.85 -22.67 -10.98
CA GLU A 80 14.02 -23.52 -10.85
C GLU A 80 13.96 -24.39 -9.58
N SER A 81 14.48 -25.61 -9.68
CA SER A 81 14.71 -26.47 -8.50
C SER A 81 15.97 -26.09 -7.72
N TYR A 82 16.87 -25.35 -8.36
CA TYR A 82 18.08 -24.77 -7.78
C TYR A 82 18.40 -23.48 -8.52
N TYR A 83 18.92 -22.47 -7.84
CA TYR A 83 19.41 -21.27 -8.53
C TYR A 83 20.85 -20.94 -8.08
N LEU A 84 21.58 -20.19 -8.92
CA LEU A 84 23.01 -19.90 -8.77
C LEU A 84 23.91 -21.15 -8.73
N LEU A 85 24.06 -21.83 -9.88
CA LEU A 85 24.98 -22.96 -10.05
C LEU A 85 24.77 -24.06 -8.99
N ASP A 86 23.52 -24.44 -8.74
CA ASP A 86 23.13 -25.47 -7.78
C ASP A 86 23.48 -25.20 -6.31
N THR A 87 23.89 -23.98 -5.97
CA THR A 87 24.37 -23.65 -4.62
C THR A 87 23.22 -23.44 -3.64
N TYR A 88 22.09 -22.91 -4.12
CA TYR A 88 20.95 -22.59 -3.27
C TYR A 88 19.76 -23.51 -3.59
N ARG A 89 19.55 -24.47 -2.69
CA ARG A 89 18.38 -25.36 -2.72
C ARG A 89 17.22 -24.71 -1.96
N PRO A 90 15.99 -24.74 -2.50
CA PRO A 90 14.83 -24.28 -1.75
C PRO A 90 14.50 -25.26 -0.63
N ASP A 91 13.68 -24.83 0.32
CA ASP A 91 13.12 -25.68 1.35
C ASP A 91 12.32 -26.84 0.72
N ALA A 92 12.20 -27.95 1.46
CA ALA A 92 11.49 -29.12 0.95
C ALA A 92 10.04 -28.80 0.58
N GLY A 93 9.62 -29.19 -0.63
CA GLY A 93 8.29 -28.89 -1.18
C GLY A 93 8.15 -27.50 -1.80
N CYS A 94 9.26 -26.77 -1.98
CA CYS A 94 9.31 -25.49 -2.66
C CYS A 94 10.20 -25.52 -3.90
N LYS A 95 9.95 -24.57 -4.80
CA LYS A 95 10.82 -24.19 -5.92
C LYS A 95 11.23 -22.72 -5.78
N TRP A 96 12.27 -22.35 -6.52
CA TRP A 96 12.62 -20.95 -6.72
C TRP A 96 11.81 -20.38 -7.87
N ALA A 97 11.11 -19.28 -7.61
CA ALA A 97 10.57 -18.40 -8.63
C ALA A 97 11.55 -17.24 -8.81
N VAL A 98 12.20 -17.18 -9.98
CA VAL A 98 13.27 -16.24 -10.29
C VAL A 98 12.77 -15.22 -11.30
N VAL A 99 12.78 -13.94 -10.90
CA VAL A 99 12.36 -12.81 -11.73
C VAL A 99 13.60 -12.07 -12.18
N HIS A 100 13.86 -12.07 -13.50
CA HIS A 100 14.99 -11.34 -14.08
C HIS A 100 14.57 -9.90 -14.35
N VAL A 101 15.39 -8.95 -13.90
CA VAL A 101 15.11 -7.52 -14.02
C VAL A 101 16.28 -6.76 -14.62
N SER A 102 15.95 -5.76 -15.42
CA SER A 102 16.86 -4.71 -15.87
C SER A 102 16.40 -3.39 -15.28
N MET A 103 17.34 -2.60 -14.76
CA MET A 103 17.08 -1.24 -14.30
C MET A 103 18.03 -0.28 -15.02
N TYR A 104 17.47 0.78 -15.59
CA TYR A 104 18.21 1.85 -16.23
C TYR A 104 17.96 3.16 -15.49
N ASN A 105 19.03 3.94 -15.30
CA ASN A 105 18.94 5.27 -14.71
C ASN A 105 19.02 6.33 -15.81
N PRO A 106 17.88 6.84 -16.31
CA PRO A 106 17.86 7.87 -17.34
C PRO A 106 18.28 9.25 -16.83
N THR A 107 18.51 9.43 -15.52
CA THR A 107 18.83 10.74 -14.94
C THR A 107 20.32 11.09 -15.08
N ASP A 108 20.68 12.31 -14.69
CA ASP A 108 22.06 12.80 -14.69
C ASP A 108 22.75 12.62 -13.33
N SER A 109 22.09 11.96 -12.36
CA SER A 109 22.62 11.72 -11.01
C SER A 109 22.63 10.23 -10.67
N THR A 110 23.59 9.81 -9.83
CA THR A 110 23.63 8.46 -9.28
C THR A 110 22.46 8.24 -8.32
N LYS A 111 21.82 7.07 -8.40
CA LYS A 111 20.74 6.66 -7.50
C LYS A 111 21.24 5.59 -6.56
N ASN A 112 21.07 5.79 -5.26
CA ASN A 112 21.39 4.77 -4.26
C ASN A 112 20.22 3.78 -4.15
N LEU A 113 20.51 2.49 -4.31
CA LEU A 113 19.51 1.42 -4.30
C LEU A 113 19.20 0.91 -2.89
N GLY A 114 20.15 1.02 -1.95
CA GLY A 114 19.93 0.67 -0.54
C GLY A 114 18.84 1.54 0.12
N ASP A 115 18.80 2.84 -0.16
CA ASP A 115 17.71 3.72 0.27
C ASP A 115 16.38 3.44 -0.46
N PHE A 116 16.45 2.82 -1.63
CA PHE A 116 15.31 2.47 -2.47
C PHE A 116 14.54 1.30 -1.83
N PHE A 117 15.16 0.13 -1.72
CA PHE A 117 14.44 -1.11 -1.38
C PHE A 117 14.11 -1.27 0.12
N ASP A 118 14.94 -0.79 1.04
CA ASP A 118 14.69 -1.01 2.48
C ASP A 118 13.79 0.06 3.12
N LYS A 119 13.67 1.24 2.51
CA LYS A 119 13.01 2.40 3.16
C LYS A 119 11.80 2.93 2.39
N LYS A 120 11.78 2.78 1.08
CA LYS A 120 10.83 3.47 0.20
C LYS A 120 9.95 2.51 -0.59
N TYR A 121 10.42 1.30 -0.88
CA TYR A 121 9.70 0.32 -1.69
C TYR A 121 9.57 -1.04 -1.02
N MET A 122 8.73 -1.86 -1.63
CA MET A 122 8.60 -3.26 -1.31
C MET A 122 8.28 -4.01 -2.60
N GLU A 123 9.10 -5.01 -2.89
CA GLU A 123 8.94 -5.95 -3.98
C GLU A 123 8.39 -7.28 -3.45
N GLU A 124 7.30 -7.75 -4.04
CA GLU A 124 6.61 -8.97 -3.61
C GLU A 124 6.28 -9.83 -4.82
N LEU A 125 6.36 -11.14 -4.68
CA LEU A 125 5.71 -12.06 -5.59
C LEU A 125 4.30 -12.36 -5.06
N ILE A 126 3.29 -12.24 -5.91
CA ILE A 126 1.89 -12.38 -5.55
C ILE A 126 1.28 -13.56 -6.31
N ALA A 127 0.72 -14.51 -5.59
CA ALA A 127 -0.01 -15.65 -6.17
C ALA A 127 -1.51 -15.45 -6.02
N ASN A 128 -2.25 -15.64 -7.12
CA ASN A 128 -3.71 -15.54 -7.19
C ASN A 128 -4.26 -14.25 -6.52
N GLU A 129 -3.53 -13.15 -6.70
CA GLU A 129 -3.84 -11.80 -6.20
C GLU A 129 -3.87 -11.64 -4.67
N LYS A 130 -3.64 -12.72 -3.90
CA LYS A 130 -3.86 -12.76 -2.45
C LYS A 130 -2.62 -13.12 -1.66
N THR A 131 -1.93 -14.19 -2.04
CA THR A 131 -0.82 -14.74 -1.27
C THR A 131 0.45 -14.02 -1.65
N LYS A 132 1.21 -13.58 -0.65
CA LYS A 132 2.43 -12.82 -0.85
C LYS A 132 3.65 -13.62 -0.43
N TYR A 133 4.68 -13.55 -1.26
CA TYR A 133 5.99 -14.13 -0.99
C TYR A 133 7.02 -13.02 -0.96
N ASN A 134 7.83 -13.00 0.09
CA ASN A 134 8.89 -12.04 0.26
C ASN A 134 10.14 -12.47 -0.51
N GLY A 135 10.89 -11.50 -1.02
CA GLY A 135 12.16 -11.76 -1.68
C GLY A 135 13.14 -12.44 -0.72
N SER A 136 13.83 -13.45 -1.23
CA SER A 136 15.00 -14.00 -0.56
C SER A 136 16.21 -13.16 -0.94
N ALA A 137 16.98 -12.73 0.05
CA ALA A 137 18.26 -12.06 -0.17
C ALA A 137 19.39 -13.08 -0.17
N GLY A 138 20.27 -13.01 -1.17
CA GLY A 138 21.54 -13.73 -1.19
C GLY A 138 22.71 -12.77 -1.36
N TYR A 139 23.89 -13.17 -0.90
CA TYR A 139 25.13 -12.37 -0.99
C TYR A 139 25.80 -12.45 -2.38
N SER A 140 25.06 -12.76 -3.44
CA SER A 140 25.60 -12.80 -4.81
C SER A 140 25.32 -11.49 -5.53
N ASP A 141 26.32 -11.03 -6.29
CA ASP A 141 26.26 -9.92 -7.25
C ASP A 141 25.10 -10.03 -8.26
N LYS A 142 24.56 -11.23 -8.50
CA LYS A 142 23.39 -11.42 -9.35
C LYS A 142 22.10 -10.88 -8.74
N PHE A 143 22.01 -10.76 -7.42
CA PHE A 143 20.86 -10.14 -6.78
C PHE A 143 20.87 -8.66 -7.04
N ILE A 144 19.77 -8.13 -7.58
CA ILE A 144 19.66 -6.69 -7.83
C ILE A 144 19.76 -5.88 -6.53
N LEU A 145 19.31 -6.46 -5.42
CA LEU A 145 19.40 -5.88 -4.07
C LEU A 145 20.84 -5.81 -3.52
N SER A 146 21.77 -6.57 -4.09
CA SER A 146 23.19 -6.51 -3.68
C SER A 146 23.93 -5.31 -4.28
N GLN A 147 23.31 -4.62 -5.24
CA GLN A 147 23.88 -3.45 -5.89
C GLN A 147 23.65 -2.21 -5.01
N GLU A 148 24.70 -1.46 -4.70
CA GLU A 148 24.60 -0.28 -3.82
C GLU A 148 24.01 0.94 -4.53
N ASP A 149 24.38 1.15 -5.80
CA ASP A 149 23.96 2.27 -6.60
C ASP A 149 23.83 1.94 -8.09
N ILE A 150 23.14 2.82 -8.82
CA ILE A 150 23.12 2.85 -10.28
C ILE A 150 23.53 4.26 -10.75
N ARG A 151 24.65 4.32 -11.49
CA ARG A 151 25.19 5.58 -12.00
C ARG A 151 24.27 6.22 -13.04
N ALA A 152 24.44 7.52 -13.26
CA ALA A 152 23.74 8.25 -14.30
C ALA A 152 23.96 7.60 -15.68
N LYS A 153 22.88 7.43 -16.44
CA LYS A 153 22.86 6.77 -17.76
C LYS A 153 23.39 5.33 -17.76
N ASP A 154 23.45 4.68 -16.61
CA ASP A 154 23.91 3.29 -16.50
C ASP A 154 22.75 2.32 -16.43
N LYS A 155 23.02 1.07 -16.79
CA LYS A 155 22.07 -0.06 -16.75
C LYS A 155 22.67 -1.20 -15.95
N ILE A 156 21.90 -1.69 -15.00
CA ILE A 156 22.20 -2.91 -14.25
C ILE A 156 21.15 -3.98 -14.54
N THR A 157 21.56 -5.23 -14.42
CA THR A 157 20.69 -6.39 -14.55
C THR A 157 20.90 -7.31 -13.37
N GLY A 158 19.84 -7.92 -12.87
CA GLY A 158 19.91 -8.85 -11.76
C GLY A 158 18.64 -9.65 -11.61
N ILE A 159 18.52 -10.34 -10.49
CA ILE A 159 17.37 -11.18 -10.17
C ILE A 159 16.73 -10.80 -8.84
N TYR A 160 15.45 -11.09 -8.73
CA TYR A 160 14.75 -11.36 -7.48
C TYR A 160 14.41 -12.84 -7.41
N ALA A 161 14.58 -13.46 -6.25
CA ALA A 161 14.29 -14.88 -6.06
C ALA A 161 13.31 -15.07 -4.90
N TYR A 162 12.33 -15.94 -5.09
CA TYR A 162 11.28 -16.24 -4.12
C TYR A 162 11.18 -17.74 -3.93
N GLN A 163 11.08 -18.20 -2.68
CA GLN A 163 10.70 -19.58 -2.40
C GLN A 163 9.19 -19.70 -2.44
N VAL A 164 8.69 -20.60 -3.28
CA VAL A 164 7.25 -20.78 -3.50
C VAL A 164 6.94 -22.28 -3.42
N PRO A 165 5.88 -22.69 -2.70
CA PRO A 165 5.45 -24.09 -2.66
C PRO A 165 5.14 -24.63 -4.07
N ASP A 166 5.49 -25.89 -4.32
CA ASP A 166 5.32 -26.55 -5.62
C ASP A 166 3.89 -26.43 -6.15
N GLU A 167 2.91 -26.66 -5.27
CA GLU A 167 1.48 -26.59 -5.59
C GLU A 167 1.03 -25.22 -6.11
N VAL A 168 1.67 -24.14 -5.64
CA VAL A 168 1.35 -22.77 -6.05
C VAL A 168 2.00 -22.48 -7.40
N VAL A 169 3.26 -22.89 -7.58
CA VAL A 169 3.98 -22.70 -8.84
C VAL A 169 3.24 -23.34 -10.01
N ASP A 170 2.66 -24.52 -9.80
CA ASP A 170 2.08 -25.29 -10.91
C ASP A 170 0.67 -24.81 -11.30
N THR A 171 -0.04 -24.11 -10.40
CA THR A 171 -1.47 -23.81 -10.56
C THR A 171 -1.81 -22.32 -10.52
N ALA A 172 -1.01 -21.49 -9.87
CA ALA A 172 -1.37 -20.10 -9.59
C ALA A 172 -1.01 -19.16 -10.73
N LYS A 173 -1.83 -18.11 -10.87
CA LYS A 173 -1.43 -16.87 -11.53
C LYS A 173 -0.38 -16.19 -10.65
N LEU A 174 0.77 -15.86 -11.22
CA LEU A 174 1.89 -15.22 -10.53
C LEU A 174 2.12 -13.81 -11.08
N GLU A 175 2.24 -12.85 -10.17
CA GLU A 175 2.50 -11.44 -10.47
C GLU A 175 3.69 -10.95 -9.65
N PHE A 176 4.58 -10.20 -10.27
CA PHE A 176 5.63 -9.45 -9.57
C PHE A 176 5.13 -8.04 -9.28
N ARG A 177 5.19 -7.61 -8.02
CA ARG A 177 4.59 -6.35 -7.57
C ARG A 177 5.61 -5.41 -6.96
N PHE A 178 5.65 -4.17 -7.45
CA PHE A 178 6.34 -3.06 -6.79
C PHE A 178 5.34 -2.12 -6.11
N THR A 179 5.56 -1.87 -4.82
CA THR A 179 4.71 -0.97 -4.01
C THR A 179 5.57 0.07 -3.28
N PHE A 180 5.12 1.33 -3.23
CA PHE A 180 5.68 2.34 -2.33
C PHE A 180 5.34 1.98 -0.86
N ASN A 181 6.36 1.83 -0.02
CA ASN A 181 6.27 1.34 1.36
C ASN A 181 5.80 2.42 2.36
N LYS A 182 5.98 3.71 2.05
CA LYS A 182 5.53 4.82 2.88
C LYS A 182 4.37 5.58 2.24
N ILE A 183 3.69 6.36 3.08
CA ILE A 183 2.70 7.41 2.78
C ILE A 183 3.32 8.40 1.78
N SER A 184 3.49 7.95 0.56
CA SER A 184 3.82 8.71 -0.62
C SER A 184 2.49 9.19 -1.17
N ASP A 185 2.43 10.44 -1.61
CA ASP A 185 1.26 10.96 -2.32
C ASP A 185 0.98 10.21 -3.63
N GLN A 186 1.94 9.37 -4.07
CA GLN A 186 1.83 8.48 -5.21
C GLN A 186 1.38 7.10 -4.73
N ASN A 187 0.07 6.87 -4.79
CA ASN A 187 -0.53 5.56 -4.54
C ASN A 187 -0.49 4.67 -5.79
N VAL A 188 0.68 4.48 -6.38
CA VAL A 188 0.85 3.61 -7.56
C VAL A 188 1.37 2.25 -7.12
N ILE A 189 0.69 1.19 -7.58
CA ILE A 189 1.12 -0.20 -7.48
C ILE A 189 1.38 -0.68 -8.90
N ILE A 190 2.60 -1.14 -9.14
CA ILE A 190 2.96 -1.76 -10.41
C ILE A 190 2.85 -3.27 -10.25
N ASN A 191 2.11 -3.91 -11.15
CA ASN A 191 2.07 -5.36 -11.28
C ASN A 191 2.66 -5.75 -12.63
N VAL A 192 3.50 -6.77 -12.64
CA VAL A 192 3.95 -7.43 -13.85
C VAL A 192 3.40 -8.86 -13.85
N LEU A 193 2.60 -9.21 -14.85
CA LEU A 193 2.09 -10.57 -14.98
C LEU A 193 3.24 -11.48 -15.43
N LEU A 194 3.58 -12.47 -14.59
CA LEU A 194 4.67 -13.40 -14.87
C LEU A 194 4.16 -14.69 -15.50
N ARG A 195 3.01 -15.17 -15.00
CA ARG A 195 2.39 -16.41 -15.44
C ARG A 195 0.90 -16.36 -15.15
N ASP A 196 0.09 -16.88 -16.08
CA ASP A 196 -1.36 -17.03 -15.86
C ASP A 196 -1.69 -18.35 -15.14
N ALA A 197 -2.87 -18.42 -14.54
CA ALA A 197 -3.33 -19.65 -13.91
C ALA A 197 -3.48 -20.76 -14.97
N VAL A 198 -3.11 -22.00 -14.61
CA VAL A 198 -3.32 -23.15 -15.48
C VAL A 198 -4.79 -23.58 -15.36
N ASP A 199 -5.52 -23.53 -16.46
CA ASP A 199 -6.92 -24.00 -16.50
C ASP A 199 -6.94 -25.54 -16.45
N THR A 200 -7.27 -26.08 -15.28
CA THR A 200 -7.37 -27.53 -15.06
C THR A 200 -8.72 -28.12 -15.52
N SER A 201 -9.61 -27.31 -16.11
CA SER A 201 -10.93 -27.79 -16.55
C SER A 201 -10.94 -28.61 -17.85
N THR A 202 -9.77 -28.86 -18.46
CA THR A 202 -9.66 -29.58 -19.74
C THR A 202 -8.97 -30.95 -19.67
N SER A 203 -8.65 -31.47 -18.49
CA SER A 203 -8.16 -32.84 -18.33
C SER A 203 -9.29 -33.80 -17.93
N GLU A 204 -10.02 -34.28 -18.93
CA GLU A 204 -10.84 -35.51 -18.86
C GLU A 204 -10.00 -36.75 -19.20
#